data_AF-A0A5S3Y423-F1
#
_entry.id   AF-A0A5S3Y423-F1
#
_cell.length_a   1.000
_cell.length_b   1.000
_cell.length_c   1.000
_cell.angle_alpha   90.00
_cell.angle_beta   90.00
_cell.angle_gamma   90.00
#
_symmetry.space_group_name_H-M   'P 1'
#
loop_
_entity.id
_entity.type
_entity.pdbx_description
1 polymer ?
#
loop_
_entity_poly.entity_id
_entity_poly.type
_entity_poly.pdbx_seq_one_letter_code
_entity_poly.pdbx_strand_id
1 'polypeptide(L)'
;EQLNTQLALLPSEEENQIDELNRNLSDIAQRTAQLQGQKEYIVRAAVDGFVSNLQVKNGQQTQQNFPLMFLVPPNDGMEVKLLVPVRAAGFVKPGQEIEIRYDAFPYQKFGLYSGQLAHISESILLPSELDS
;
A
#
# COMPACT_ATOMS: atom_id res chain seq x y z
N GLU A 1 -60.52 -34.02 26.40
CA GLU A 1 -59.39 -34.48 25.57
C GLU A 1 -58.59 -33.35 24.92
N GLN A 2 -59.22 -32.30 24.37
CA GLN A 2 -58.49 -31.17 23.74
C GLN A 2 -57.53 -30.42 24.69
N LEU A 3 -57.89 -30.25 25.97
CA LEU A 3 -57.08 -29.53 26.95
C LEU A 3 -55.77 -30.27 27.32
N ASN A 4 -55.81 -31.61 27.40
CA ASN A 4 -54.61 -32.43 27.64
C ASN A 4 -53.67 -32.44 26.44
N THR A 5 -54.22 -32.29 25.24
CA THR A 5 -53.42 -32.25 24.01
C THR A 5 -52.69 -30.91 23.91
N GLN A 6 -53.33 -29.80 24.29
CA GLN A 6 -52.69 -28.49 24.38
C GLN A 6 -51.60 -28.44 25.46
N LEU A 7 -51.85 -29.02 26.65
CA LEU A 7 -50.85 -29.12 27.71
C LEU A 7 -49.61 -29.96 27.32
N ALA A 8 -49.80 -30.97 26.46
CA ALA A 8 -48.71 -31.80 25.95
C ALA A 8 -47.87 -31.10 24.86
N LEU A 9 -48.39 -30.05 24.22
CA LEU A 9 -47.73 -29.31 23.14
C LEU A 9 -46.89 -28.13 23.65
N LEU A 10 -47.29 -27.52 24.77
CA LEU A 10 -46.59 -26.38 25.39
C LEU A 10 -45.07 -26.59 25.57
N PRO A 11 -44.58 -27.74 26.06
CA PRO A 11 -43.14 -27.94 26.24
C PRO A 11 -42.37 -27.92 24.92
N SER A 12 -42.95 -28.46 23.85
CA SER A 12 -42.33 -28.48 22.52
C SER A 12 -42.34 -27.10 21.87
N GLU A 13 -43.38 -26.29 22.12
CA GLU A 13 -43.42 -24.90 21.67
C GLU A 13 -42.37 -24.04 22.39
N GLU A 14 -42.18 -24.22 23.70
CA GLU A 14 -41.11 -23.57 24.46
C GLU A 14 -39.73 -23.97 23.96
N GLU A 15 -39.49 -25.26 23.69
CA GLU A 15 -38.23 -25.75 23.15
C GLU A 15 -37.91 -25.15 21.78
N ASN A 16 -38.92 -25.08 20.89
CA ASN A 16 -38.77 -24.43 19.58
C ASN A 16 -38.46 -22.94 19.70
N GLN A 17 -39.10 -22.23 20.65
CA GLN A 17 -38.82 -20.81 20.90
C GLN A 17 -37.40 -20.60 21.43
N ILE A 18 -36.94 -21.46 22.35
CA ILE A 18 -35.57 -21.43 22.87
C ILE A 18 -34.56 -21.65 21.74
N ASP A 19 -34.82 -22.64 20.87
CA ASP A 19 -33.96 -22.91 19.72
C ASP A 19 -33.92 -21.75 18.73
N GLU A 20 -35.05 -21.09 18.49
CA GLU A 20 -35.12 -19.91 17.63
C GLU A 20 -34.35 -18.73 18.23
N LEU A 21 -34.49 -18.49 19.54
CA LEU A 21 -33.72 -17.48 20.26
C LEU A 21 -32.22 -17.76 20.23
N ASN A 22 -31.81 -19.03 20.39
CA ASN A 22 -30.40 -19.43 20.32
C ASN A 22 -29.80 -19.23 18.92
N ARG A 23 -30.56 -19.52 17.86
CA ARG A 23 -30.18 -19.22 16.47
C ARG A 23 -29.99 -17.72 16.26
N ASN A 24 -30.96 -16.92 16.72
CA ASN A 24 -30.89 -15.45 16.62
C ASN A 24 -29.70 -14.88 17.39
N LEU A 25 -29.40 -15.41 18.58
CA LEU A 25 -28.23 -15.02 19.37
C LEU A 25 -26.92 -15.32 18.62
N SER A 26 -26.83 -16.50 18.00
CA SER A 26 -25.67 -16.90 17.22
C SER A 26 -25.46 -16.01 15.99
N ASP A 27 -26.54 -15.69 15.27
CA ASP A 27 -26.50 -14.79 14.12
C ASP A 27 -26.07 -13.36 14.50
N ILE A 28 -26.61 -12.83 15.60
CA ILE A 28 -26.24 -11.51 16.11
C ILE A 28 -24.78 -11.50 16.59
N ALA A 29 -24.32 -12.56 17.24
CA ALA A 29 -22.94 -12.71 17.68
C ALA A 29 -21.98 -12.72 16.47
N GLN A 30 -22.31 -13.47 15.41
CA GLN A 30 -21.53 -13.52 14.19
C GLN A 30 -21.48 -12.16 13.48
N ARG A 31 -22.62 -11.46 13.35
CA ARG A 31 -22.67 -10.12 12.78
C ARG A 31 -21.85 -9.12 13.60
N THR A 32 -21.92 -9.21 14.92
CA THR A 32 -21.14 -8.36 15.82
C THR A 32 -19.64 -8.59 15.64
N ALA A 33 -19.20 -9.86 15.57
CA ALA A 33 -17.81 -10.21 15.32
C ALA A 33 -17.32 -9.69 13.95
N GLN A 34 -18.15 -9.85 12.91
CA GLN A 34 -17.85 -9.35 11.57
C GLN A 34 -17.74 -7.82 11.52
N LEU A 35 -18.60 -7.10 12.24
CA LEU A 35 -18.58 -5.64 12.32
C LEU A 35 -17.45 -5.12 13.22
N GLN A 36 -17.10 -5.81 14.30
CA GLN A 36 -15.96 -5.45 15.15
C GLN A 36 -14.65 -5.51 14.37
N GLY A 37 -14.50 -6.48 13.45
CA GLY A 37 -13.36 -6.52 12.53
C GLY A 37 -13.29 -5.34 11.56
N GLN A 38 -14.39 -4.59 11.36
CA GLN A 38 -14.47 -3.46 10.43
C GLN A 38 -14.26 -2.09 11.08
N LYS A 39 -14.24 -1.99 12.41
CA LYS A 39 -14.28 -0.68 13.10
C LYS A 39 -12.97 0.10 13.05
N GLU A 40 -11.83 -0.55 12.84
CA GLU A 40 -10.54 0.12 12.71
C GLU A 40 -9.71 -0.53 11.60
N TYR A 41 -9.56 0.18 10.49
CA TYR A 41 -8.65 -0.23 9.43
C TYR A 41 -7.30 0.46 9.63
N ILE A 42 -6.35 -0.26 10.24
CA ILE A 42 -4.99 0.24 10.46
C ILE A 42 -4.14 -0.10 9.24
N VAL A 43 -3.81 0.92 8.43
CA VAL A 43 -2.81 0.79 7.38
C VAL A 43 -1.43 0.95 8.00
N ARG A 44 -0.61 -0.11 7.93
CA ARG A 44 0.77 -0.12 8.43
C ARG A 44 1.75 0.02 7.28
N ALA A 45 2.90 0.63 7.54
CA ALA A 45 4.02 0.63 6.60
C ALA A 45 4.47 -0.81 6.36
N ALA A 46 4.65 -1.20 5.09
CA ALA A 46 5.12 -2.53 4.71
C ALA A 46 6.64 -2.68 4.91
N VAL A 47 7.37 -1.56 4.92
CA VAL A 47 8.83 -1.48 5.07
C VAL A 47 9.19 -0.27 5.91
N ASP A 48 10.35 -0.32 6.55
CA ASP A 48 10.94 0.84 7.22
C ASP A 48 11.25 1.94 6.19
N GLY A 49 11.02 3.19 6.58
CA GLY A 49 11.19 4.33 5.67
C GLY A 49 10.73 5.66 6.23
N PHE A 50 10.98 6.70 5.45
CA PHE A 50 10.52 8.06 5.68
C PHE A 50 9.28 8.34 4.84
N VAL A 51 8.32 9.08 5.39
CA VAL A 51 7.15 9.52 4.64
C VAL A 51 7.55 10.71 3.77
N SER A 52 7.65 10.51 2.46
CA SER A 52 8.00 11.58 1.52
C SER A 52 6.81 12.47 1.17
N ASN A 53 5.60 11.88 1.17
CA ASN A 53 4.38 12.61 0.86
C ASN A 53 3.16 11.95 1.52
N LEU A 54 2.29 12.77 2.11
CA LEU A 54 1.02 12.38 2.74
C LEU A 54 -0.14 13.00 1.94
N GLN A 55 -0.94 12.14 1.30
CA GLN A 55 -1.99 12.53 0.34
C GLN A 55 -3.38 12.68 0.98
N VAL A 56 -3.47 12.50 2.30
CA VAL A 56 -4.74 12.53 3.03
C VAL A 56 -4.70 13.51 4.20
N LYS A 57 -5.88 14.03 4.52
CA LYS A 57 -6.12 14.86 5.70
C LYS A 57 -7.06 14.16 6.66
N ASN A 58 -6.97 14.52 7.94
CA ASN A 58 -7.90 14.02 8.95
C ASN A 58 -9.34 14.36 8.57
N GLY A 59 -10.23 13.38 8.66
CA GLY A 59 -11.65 13.51 8.31
C GLY A 59 -11.95 13.41 6.80
N GLN A 60 -10.93 13.25 5.95
CA GLN A 60 -11.14 13.04 4.51
C GLN A 60 -11.65 11.63 4.25
N GLN A 61 -12.75 11.52 3.49
CA GLN A 61 -13.22 10.23 3.00
C GLN A 61 -12.24 9.68 1.96
N THR A 62 -11.81 8.43 2.12
CA THR A 62 -10.91 7.74 1.20
C THR A 62 -11.63 6.59 0.48
N GLN A 63 -11.11 6.19 -0.66
CA GLN A 63 -11.62 5.08 -1.47
C GLN A 63 -10.59 3.96 -1.54
N GLN A 64 -11.06 2.76 -1.88
CA GLN A 64 -10.18 1.64 -2.16
C GLN A 64 -9.25 2.01 -3.33
N ASN A 65 -7.95 1.72 -3.17
CA ASN A 65 -6.87 2.09 -4.10
C ASN A 65 -6.50 3.59 -4.17
N PHE A 66 -7.01 4.44 -3.27
CA PHE A 66 -6.51 5.80 -3.16
C PHE A 66 -5.15 5.80 -2.41
N PRO A 67 -4.05 6.28 -3.01
CA PRO A 67 -2.75 6.29 -2.35
C PRO A 67 -2.81 7.25 -1.15
N LEU A 68 -2.54 6.73 0.05
CA LEU A 68 -2.57 7.54 1.28
C LEU A 68 -1.24 8.25 1.52
N MET A 69 -0.12 7.56 1.27
CA MET A 69 1.23 8.05 1.54
C MET A 69 2.28 7.34 0.68
N PHE A 70 3.44 7.98 0.52
CA PHE A 70 4.62 7.41 -0.12
C PHE A 70 5.73 7.23 0.92
N LEU A 71 6.37 6.06 0.90
CA LEU A 71 7.48 5.71 1.80
C LEU A 71 8.78 5.60 1.01
N VAL A 72 9.84 6.19 1.55
CA VAL A 72 11.20 6.10 1.01
C VAL A 72 12.05 5.30 2.00
N PRO A 73 12.56 4.11 1.63
CA PRO A 73 13.42 3.32 2.50
C PRO A 73 14.68 4.09 2.94
N PRO A 74 15.18 3.88 4.17
CA PRO A 74 16.27 4.67 4.72
C PRO A 74 17.65 4.33 4.13
N ASN A 75 17.75 3.19 3.43
CA ASN A 75 19.03 2.60 3.04
C ASN A 75 19.04 2.12 1.58
N ASP A 76 18.22 2.76 0.74
CA ASP A 76 18.37 2.62 -0.69
C ASP A 76 19.56 3.50 -1.08
N GLY A 77 20.62 2.92 -1.64
CA GLY A 77 21.77 3.69 -2.10
C GLY A 77 21.29 4.82 -3.03
N MET A 78 21.98 5.96 -3.02
CA MET A 78 21.61 7.05 -3.92
C MET A 78 21.89 6.61 -5.35
N GLU A 79 20.83 6.30 -6.10
CA GLU A 79 20.89 6.02 -7.51
C GLU A 79 20.51 7.25 -8.33
N VAL A 80 21.21 7.45 -9.45
CA VAL A 80 20.92 8.52 -10.39
C VAL A 80 20.53 7.91 -11.72
N LYS A 81 19.36 8.30 -12.23
CA LYS A 81 18.92 7.91 -13.58
C LYS A 81 19.28 9.03 -14.55
N LEU A 82 20.08 8.69 -15.55
CA LEU A 82 20.57 9.63 -16.56
C LEU A 82 20.10 9.19 -17.94
N LEU A 83 19.59 10.13 -18.73
CA LEU A 83 19.27 9.89 -20.13
C LEU A 83 20.52 10.09 -20.98
N VAL A 84 20.83 9.09 -21.80
CA VAL A 84 21.98 9.11 -22.70
C VAL A 84 21.48 9.04 -24.15
N PRO A 85 22.00 9.88 -25.06
CA PRO A 85 21.67 9.76 -26.48
C PRO A 85 22.03 8.38 -27.02
N VAL A 86 21.17 7.80 -27.87
CA VAL A 86 21.38 6.45 -28.45
C VAL A 86 22.76 6.31 -29.12
N ARG A 87 23.23 7.36 -29.80
CA ARG A 87 24.58 7.40 -30.41
C ARG A 87 25.73 7.23 -29.42
N ALA A 88 25.52 7.61 -28.15
CA ALA A 88 26.51 7.53 -27.09
C ALA A 88 26.37 6.25 -26.26
N ALA A 89 25.21 5.58 -26.30
CA ALA A 89 24.93 4.37 -25.54
C ALA A 89 25.92 3.23 -25.83
N GLY A 90 26.42 3.12 -27.07
CA GLY A 90 27.42 2.11 -27.44
C GLY A 90 28.82 2.32 -26.83
N PHE A 91 29.10 3.48 -26.23
CA PHE A 91 30.39 3.82 -25.64
C PHE A 91 30.41 3.74 -24.12
N VAL A 92 29.25 3.54 -23.49
CA VAL A 92 29.13 3.38 -22.03
C VAL A 92 29.00 1.91 -21.67
N LYS A 93 29.58 1.51 -20.53
CA LYS A 93 29.59 0.14 -20.04
C LYS A 93 29.40 0.10 -18.53
N PRO A 94 28.63 -0.88 -17.99
CA PRO A 94 28.52 -1.05 -16.55
C PRO A 94 29.90 -1.17 -15.90
N GLY A 95 30.05 -0.58 -14.71
CA GLY A 95 31.29 -0.52 -13.96
C GLY A 95 32.17 0.70 -14.26
N GLN A 96 31.88 1.50 -15.28
CA GLN A 96 32.61 2.75 -15.54
C GLN A 96 32.42 3.77 -14.41
N GLU A 97 33.51 4.41 -14.02
CA GLU A 97 33.47 5.57 -13.14
C GLU A 97 32.92 6.79 -13.89
N ILE A 98 32.05 7.53 -13.20
CA ILE A 98 31.45 8.76 -13.70
C ILE A 98 31.65 9.88 -12.68
N GLU A 99 31.78 11.10 -13.17
CA GLU A 99 31.80 12.31 -12.35
C GLU A 99 30.54 13.13 -12.62
N ILE A 100 29.77 13.40 -11.57
CA ILE A 100 28.50 14.12 -11.63
C ILE A 100 28.69 15.52 -11.07
N ARG A 101 28.27 16.51 -11.86
CA ARG A 101 28.12 17.89 -11.42
C ARG A 101 26.65 18.19 -11.17
N TYR A 102 26.32 18.62 -9.95
CA TYR A 102 24.97 19.08 -9.63
C TYR A 102 24.80 20.54 -10.01
N ASP A 103 23.85 20.86 -10.89
CA ASP A 103 23.60 22.24 -11.32
C ASP A 103 23.14 23.15 -10.16
N ALA A 104 22.49 22.56 -9.14
CA ALA A 104 22.07 23.28 -7.93
C ALA A 104 23.25 23.73 -7.04
N PHE A 105 24.46 23.17 -7.23
CA PHE A 105 25.61 23.41 -6.37
C PHE A 105 26.87 23.73 -7.19
N PRO A 106 27.47 24.94 -7.06
CA PRO A 106 28.68 25.29 -7.79
C PRO A 106 29.85 24.33 -7.53
N TYR A 107 30.27 23.61 -8.58
CA TYR A 107 31.31 22.56 -8.47
C TYR A 107 32.66 23.07 -7.97
N GLN A 108 32.98 24.36 -8.14
CA GLN A 108 34.22 24.94 -7.61
C GLN A 108 34.26 24.91 -6.07
N LYS A 109 33.09 24.87 -5.41
CA LYS A 109 32.97 24.82 -3.95
C LYS A 109 32.67 23.42 -3.42
N PHE A 110 31.85 22.66 -4.15
CA PHE A 110 31.33 21.37 -3.69
C PHE A 110 31.97 20.15 -4.38
N GLY A 111 32.84 20.38 -5.37
CA GLY A 111 33.52 19.33 -6.11
C GLY A 111 32.64 18.62 -7.14
N LEU A 112 33.14 17.47 -7.60
CA LEU A 112 32.43 16.52 -8.45
C LEU A 112 32.10 15.29 -7.61
N TYR A 113 30.94 14.70 -7.88
CA TYR A 113 30.51 13.49 -7.18
C TYR A 113 30.84 12.28 -8.03
N SER A 114 31.71 11.42 -7.52
CA SER A 114 32.05 10.16 -8.16
C SER A 114 30.90 9.16 -8.01
N GLY A 115 30.59 8.45 -9.08
CA GLY A 115 29.65 7.33 -9.10
C GLY A 115 30.17 6.22 -9.99
N GLN A 116 29.48 5.09 -9.97
CA GLN A 116 29.75 3.97 -10.87
C GLN A 116 28.50 3.66 -11.68
N LEU A 117 28.65 3.45 -12.98
CA LEU A 117 27.53 3.06 -13.83
C LEU A 117 27.08 1.65 -13.45
N ALA A 118 25.98 1.54 -12.71
CA ALA A 118 25.46 0.24 -12.26
C ALA A 118 24.83 -0.56 -13.39
N HIS A 119 24.00 0.10 -14.22
CA HIS A 119 23.21 -0.56 -15.25
C HIS A 119 22.91 0.39 -16.42
N ILE A 120 22.68 -0.20 -17.60
CA ILE A 120 22.21 0.50 -18.81
C ILE A 120 20.90 -0.15 -19.22
N SER A 121 19.82 0.64 -19.23
CA SER A 121 18.51 0.19 -19.69
C SER A 121 18.54 -0.18 -21.18
N GLU A 122 17.93 -1.30 -21.54
CA GLU A 122 17.70 -1.70 -22.95
C GLU A 122 16.53 -0.94 -23.58
N SER A 123 15.72 -0.24 -22.77
CA SER A 123 14.57 0.53 -23.25
C SER A 123 15.01 1.86 -23.85
N ILE A 124 14.56 2.12 -25.08
CA ILE A 124 14.73 3.41 -25.75
C ILE A 124 13.50 4.26 -25.43
N LEU A 125 13.73 5.42 -24.81
CA LEU A 125 12.67 6.40 -24.55
C LEU A 125 12.58 7.38 -25.71
N LEU A 126 11.38 7.52 -26.27
CA LEU A 126 11.06 8.56 -27.24
C LEU A 126 10.85 9.90 -26.51
N PRO A 127 11.13 11.05 -27.14
CA PRO A 127 10.91 12.36 -26.51
C PRO A 127 9.50 12.56 -25.96
N SER A 128 8.50 11.96 -26.60
CA SER A 128 7.09 12.02 -26.16
C SER A 128 6.78 11.27 -24.86
N GLU A 129 7.68 10.40 -24.40
CA GLU A 129 7.52 9.57 -23.19
C GLU A 129 8.25 10.15 -21.98
N LEU A 130 8.96 11.27 -22.14
CA LEU A 130 9.72 11.90 -21.05
C LEU A 130 8.86 12.81 -20.15
N ASP A 131 7.74 13.31 -20.67
CA ASP A 131 6.87 14.29 -20.00
C ASP A 131 5.59 13.68 -19.40
N SER A 132 5.40 12.36 -19.59
CA SER A 132 4.23 11.58 -19.14
C SER A 132 4.51 10.80 -17.86
#